data_AF-A0A914VDF8-F1
#
_entry.id   AF-A0A914VDF8-F1
#
_cell.length_a   1.000
_cell.length_b   1.000
_cell.length_c   1.000
_cell.angle_alpha   90.00
_cell.angle_beta   90.00
_cell.angle_gamma   90.00
#
_symmetry.space_group_name_H-M   'P 1'
#
loop_
_entity.id
_entity.type
_entity.pdbx_description
1 polymer ?
#
loop_
_entity_poly.entity_id
_entity_poly.type
_entity_poly.pdbx_seq_one_letter_code
_entity_poly.pdbx_strand_id
1 'polypeptide(L)'
;MGVILLSFGSNANSTLLPIEKKLAILRTMANFPKYTFIWKYEQPEDDIELFKNYPNVYPLKWLPQVDLLNHPKVKVFITHGGLNSMTEAITSGTPTVAIPLGADQDHNVAVAVKRGVSAFVSKRNLNTESLTAALQEVLQNERYELNAKRLAQMIAKKPVK
;
A
#
# COMPACT_ATOMS: atom_id res chain seq x y z
N MET A 1 2.68 -7.12 -16.11
CA MET A 1 3.62 -6.88 -15.00
C MET A 1 3.30 -5.52 -14.41
N GLY A 2 3.21 -5.40 -13.08
CA GLY A 2 2.84 -4.17 -12.38
C GLY A 2 3.71 -3.97 -11.13
N VAL A 3 3.60 -2.78 -10.55
CA VAL A 3 4.30 -2.37 -9.33
C VAL A 3 3.28 -2.27 -8.20
N ILE A 4 3.67 -2.73 -7.02
CA ILE A 4 2.93 -2.53 -5.77
C ILE A 4 3.79 -1.67 -4.87
N LEU A 5 3.24 -0.54 -4.45
CA LEU A 5 3.92 0.39 -3.56
C LEU A 5 3.57 0.03 -2.11
N LEU A 6 4.53 0.07 -1.19
CA LEU A 6 4.31 -0.09 0.25
C LEU A 6 4.98 1.05 1.00
N SER A 7 4.20 1.79 1.80
CA SER A 7 4.71 2.88 2.65
C SER A 7 3.82 3.09 3.87
N PHE A 8 4.41 3.16 5.06
CA PHE A 8 3.71 3.51 6.30
C PHE A 8 3.85 4.99 6.67
N GLY A 9 4.21 5.84 5.70
CA GLY A 9 4.35 7.28 5.88
C GLY A 9 5.67 7.67 6.54
N SER A 10 5.79 8.90 7.03
CA SER A 10 7.02 9.41 7.67
C SER A 10 7.13 9.06 9.16
N ASN A 11 6.00 8.81 9.82
CA ASN A 11 5.93 8.70 11.28
C ASN A 11 5.98 7.26 11.78
N ALA A 12 5.63 6.29 10.94
CA ALA A 12 5.75 4.87 11.24
C ALA A 12 6.86 4.26 10.39
N ASN A 13 7.98 3.96 11.06
CA ASN A 13 9.18 3.41 10.43
C ASN A 13 9.02 1.89 10.23
N SER A 14 9.25 1.42 9.00
CA SER A 14 9.16 0.00 8.63
C SER A 14 10.22 -0.85 9.34
N THR A 15 11.37 -0.28 9.71
CA THR A 15 12.44 -0.96 10.47
C THR A 15 11.98 -1.32 11.88
N LEU A 16 11.02 -0.58 12.45
CA LEU A 16 10.50 -0.78 13.81
C LEU A 16 9.36 -1.81 13.87
N LEU A 17 8.93 -2.36 12.72
CA LEU A 17 7.94 -3.43 12.73
C LEU A 17 8.52 -4.67 13.44
N PRO A 18 7.71 -5.39 14.25
CA PRO A 18 8.12 -6.69 14.76
C PRO A 18 8.54 -7.61 13.62
N ILE A 19 9.57 -8.44 13.86
CA ILE A 19 10.15 -9.30 12.83
C ILE A 19 9.11 -10.22 12.20
N GLU A 20 8.13 -10.68 12.97
CA GLU A 20 7.03 -11.52 12.49
C GLU A 20 6.18 -10.79 11.44
N LYS A 21 5.98 -9.47 11.62
CA LYS A 21 5.22 -8.63 10.69
C LYS A 21 6.04 -8.34 9.43
N LYS A 22 7.35 -8.08 9.57
CA LYS A 22 8.26 -7.94 8.41
C LYS A 22 8.25 -9.21 7.55
N LEU A 23 8.41 -10.38 8.18
CA LEU A 23 8.38 -11.68 7.50
C LEU A 23 7.03 -11.99 6.87
N ALA A 24 5.92 -11.67 7.53
CA ALA A 24 4.59 -11.81 6.95
C ALA A 24 4.43 -10.99 5.66
N ILE A 25 4.85 -9.72 5.67
CA ILE A 25 4.84 -8.85 4.49
C ILE A 25 5.69 -9.44 3.37
N LEU A 26 6.93 -9.84 3.66
CA LEU A 26 7.84 -10.42 2.67
C LEU A 26 7.31 -11.72 2.06
N ARG A 27 6.78 -12.64 2.89
CA ARG A 27 6.15 -13.88 2.43
C ARG A 27 4.93 -13.61 1.57
N THR A 28 4.11 -12.62 1.91
CA THR A 28 3.03 -12.17 1.03
C THR A 28 3.58 -11.70 -0.31
N MET A 29 4.61 -10.86 -0.33
CA MET A 29 5.21 -10.37 -1.58
C MET A 29 5.76 -11.51 -2.45
N ALA A 30 6.36 -12.54 -1.85
CA ALA A 30 6.83 -13.74 -2.56
C ALA A 30 5.70 -14.52 -3.26
N ASN A 31 4.48 -14.49 -2.72
CA ASN A 31 3.29 -15.12 -3.35
C ASN A 31 2.85 -14.41 -4.64
N PHE A 32 3.39 -13.22 -4.94
CA PHE A 32 3.08 -12.42 -6.11
C PHE A 32 4.33 -12.17 -6.99
N PRO A 33 4.99 -13.22 -7.51
CA PRO A 33 6.27 -13.07 -8.22
C PRO A 33 6.16 -12.29 -9.54
N LYS A 34 4.95 -12.09 -10.07
CA LYS A 34 4.67 -11.29 -11.28
C LYS A 34 4.67 -9.77 -11.03
N TYR A 35 4.75 -9.35 -9.78
CA TYR A 35 4.73 -7.95 -9.36
C TYR A 35 6.05 -7.55 -8.72
N THR A 36 6.48 -6.33 -9.02
CA THR A 36 7.59 -5.68 -8.32
C THR A 36 7.04 -4.92 -7.12
N PHE A 37 7.61 -5.14 -5.95
CA PHE A 37 7.27 -4.42 -4.73
C PHE A 37 8.31 -3.36 -4.46
N ILE A 38 7.87 -2.11 -4.35
CA ILE A 38 8.71 -1.01 -3.85
C ILE A 38 8.27 -0.73 -2.43
N TRP A 39 9.16 -0.95 -1.46
CA TRP A 39 8.86 -0.78 -0.04
C TRP A 39 9.68 0.37 0.53
N LYS A 40 9.00 1.43 0.99
CA LYS A 40 9.63 2.48 1.80
C LYS A 40 10.19 1.88 3.10
N TYR A 41 11.50 1.88 3.24
CA TYR A 41 12.22 1.23 4.33
C TYR A 41 13.38 2.11 4.77
N GLU A 42 13.39 2.57 6.02
CA GLU A 42 14.23 3.70 6.45
C GLU A 42 15.72 3.39 6.53
N GLN A 43 16.06 2.14 6.86
CA GLN A 43 17.44 1.63 7.01
C GLN A 43 17.52 0.23 6.37
N PRO A 44 17.45 0.12 5.03
CA PRO A 44 17.48 -1.18 4.35
C PRO A 44 18.79 -1.94 4.57
N GLU A 45 19.89 -1.22 4.80
CA GLU A 45 21.21 -1.76 5.11
C GLU A 45 21.22 -2.62 6.39
N ASP A 46 20.46 -2.22 7.41
CA ASP A 46 20.41 -2.91 8.71
C ASP A 46 19.67 -4.26 8.62
N ASP A 47 18.80 -4.41 7.62
CA ASP A 47 17.93 -5.57 7.40
C ASP A 47 18.20 -6.27 6.05
N ILE A 48 19.38 -6.07 5.46
CA ILE A 48 19.70 -6.56 4.10
C ILE A 48 19.49 -8.07 3.93
N GLU A 49 19.80 -8.85 4.96
CA GLU A 49 19.61 -10.31 4.98
C GLU A 49 18.13 -10.70 4.84
N LEU A 50 17.20 -9.87 5.33
CA LEU A 50 15.77 -10.14 5.20
C LEU A 50 15.31 -10.11 3.74
N PHE A 51 15.92 -9.26 2.91
CA PHE A 51 15.50 -9.03 1.53
C PHE A 51 16.16 -9.96 0.51
N LYS A 52 17.29 -10.59 0.84
CA LYS A 52 18.07 -11.44 -0.09
C LYS A 52 17.25 -12.52 -0.78
N ASN A 53 16.29 -13.10 -0.08
CA ASN A 53 15.46 -14.20 -0.60
C ASN A 53 14.17 -13.72 -1.30
N TYR A 54 14.01 -12.41 -1.49
CA TYR A 54 12.80 -11.81 -2.06
C TYR A 54 13.16 -10.93 -3.27
N PRO A 55 13.52 -11.53 -4.43
CA PRO A 55 14.09 -10.82 -5.58
C PRO A 55 13.11 -9.84 -6.26
N ASN A 56 11.82 -9.92 -5.93
CA ASN A 56 10.80 -9.00 -6.41
C ASN A 56 10.54 -7.83 -5.44
N VAL A 57 11.32 -7.69 -4.36
CA VAL A 57 11.16 -6.64 -3.34
C VAL A 57 12.35 -5.69 -3.37
N TYR A 58 12.05 -4.40 -3.48
CA TYR A 58 13.02 -3.32 -3.55
C TYR A 58 12.80 -2.37 -2.37
N PRO A 59 13.55 -2.54 -1.27
CA PRO A 59 13.47 -1.63 -0.14
C PRO A 59 14.22 -0.33 -0.46
N LEU A 60 13.56 0.81 -0.29
CA LEU A 60 14.12 2.13 -0.58
C LEU A 60 13.90 3.08 0.59
N LYS A 61 14.96 3.79 0.99
CA LYS A 61 14.93 4.79 2.08
C LYS A 61 13.93 5.92 1.85
N TRP A 62 13.83 6.36 0.61
CA TRP A 62 12.95 7.44 0.20
C TRP A 62 12.27 7.10 -1.12
N LEU A 63 11.05 7.60 -1.28
CA LEU A 63 10.22 7.37 -2.46
C LEU A 63 9.64 8.70 -2.98
N PRO A 64 9.68 8.94 -4.30
CA PRO A 64 8.85 9.96 -4.93
C PRO A 64 7.40 9.45 -5.00
N GLN A 65 6.73 9.37 -3.84
CA GLN A 65 5.47 8.65 -3.67
C GLN A 65 4.37 9.14 -4.63
N VAL A 66 4.22 10.45 -4.77
CA VAL A 66 3.22 11.04 -5.68
C VAL A 66 3.48 10.64 -7.14
N ASP A 67 4.72 10.72 -7.60
CA ASP A 67 5.08 10.37 -8.98
C ASP A 67 4.88 8.87 -9.24
N LEU A 68 5.26 8.02 -8.28
CA LEU A 68 5.05 6.58 -8.35
C LEU A 68 3.55 6.25 -8.41
N LEU A 69 2.73 6.86 -7.56
CA LEU A 69 1.28 6.64 -7.57
C LEU A 69 0.62 7.07 -8.88
N ASN A 70 1.15 8.11 -9.56
CA ASN A 70 0.67 8.52 -10.88
C ASN A 70 1.23 7.68 -12.04
N HIS A 71 2.16 6.75 -11.77
CA HIS A 71 2.76 5.93 -12.81
C HIS A 71 1.82 4.76 -13.20
N PRO A 72 1.55 4.51 -14.50
CA PRO A 72 0.52 3.56 -14.95
C PRO A 72 0.80 2.09 -14.60
N LYS A 73 2.05 1.77 -14.24
CA LYS A 73 2.43 0.43 -13.77
C LYS A 73 2.11 0.21 -12.29
N VAL A 74 1.92 1.24 -11.46
CA VAL A 74 1.50 1.05 -10.07
C VAL A 74 0.05 0.59 -10.06
N LYS A 75 -0.20 -0.55 -9.40
CA LYS A 75 -1.51 -1.21 -9.38
C LYS A 75 -2.19 -1.11 -8.03
N VAL A 76 -1.41 -1.19 -6.96
CA VAL A 76 -1.92 -1.14 -5.59
C VAL A 76 -0.94 -0.36 -4.74
N PHE A 77 -1.48 0.40 -3.79
CA PHE A 77 -0.71 1.03 -2.74
C PHE A 77 -1.08 0.43 -1.37
N ILE A 78 -0.13 -0.27 -0.76
CA ILE A 78 -0.23 -0.74 0.61
C ILE A 78 0.19 0.40 1.54
N THR A 79 -0.69 0.82 2.44
CA THR A 79 -0.49 2.04 3.22
C THR A 79 -0.98 1.91 4.67
N HIS A 80 -0.43 2.71 5.58
CA HIS A 80 -0.96 2.87 6.94
C HIS A 80 -2.32 3.62 6.99
N GLY A 81 -2.75 4.27 5.90
CA GLY A 81 -4.02 4.99 5.88
C GLY A 81 -3.98 6.43 6.42
N GLY A 82 -2.79 7.05 6.51
CA GLY A 82 -2.67 8.48 6.83
C GLY A 82 -3.34 9.36 5.77
N LEU A 83 -3.89 10.50 6.19
CA LEU A 83 -4.72 11.36 5.35
C LEU A 83 -4.06 11.77 4.02
N ASN A 84 -2.78 12.18 4.05
CA ASN A 84 -2.05 12.59 2.85
C ASN A 84 -1.89 11.41 1.88
N SER A 85 -1.43 10.27 2.38
CA SER A 85 -1.26 9.06 1.57
C SER A 85 -2.57 8.59 0.95
N MET A 86 -3.68 8.67 1.69
CA MET A 86 -5.01 8.34 1.16
C MET A 86 -5.46 9.34 0.10
N THR A 87 -5.20 10.64 0.30
CA THR A 87 -5.52 11.69 -0.68
C THR A 87 -4.75 11.51 -1.98
N GLU A 88 -3.46 11.20 -1.90
CA GLU A 88 -2.61 10.92 -3.06
C GLU A 88 -3.07 9.66 -3.81
N ALA A 89 -3.41 8.58 -3.09
CA ALA A 89 -3.93 7.35 -3.68
C ALA A 89 -5.26 7.58 -4.42
N ILE A 90 -6.18 8.31 -3.77
CA ILE A 90 -7.49 8.62 -4.36
C ILE A 90 -7.33 9.54 -5.57
N THR A 91 -6.46 10.54 -5.49
CA THR A 91 -6.25 11.51 -6.59
C THR A 91 -5.57 10.86 -7.80
N SER A 92 -4.64 9.93 -7.58
CA SER A 92 -4.01 9.15 -8.65
C SER A 92 -4.90 8.03 -9.21
N GLY A 93 -6.03 7.72 -8.55
CA GLY A 93 -6.90 6.60 -8.93
C GLY A 93 -6.29 5.23 -8.62
N THR A 94 -5.38 5.16 -7.65
CA THR A 94 -4.73 3.92 -7.22
C THR A 94 -5.50 3.31 -6.05
N PRO A 95 -5.99 2.06 -6.17
CA PRO A 95 -6.63 1.37 -5.06
C PRO A 95 -5.61 0.97 -3.98
N THR A 96 -6.10 0.74 -2.77
CA THR A 96 -5.25 0.55 -1.59
C THR A 96 -5.51 -0.75 -0.84
N VAL A 97 -4.49 -1.25 -0.15
CA VAL A 97 -4.64 -2.18 0.97
C VAL A 97 -4.16 -1.44 2.21
N ALA A 98 -5.07 -1.12 3.11
CA ALA A 98 -4.75 -0.26 4.23
C ALA A 98 -4.58 -1.05 5.54
N ILE A 99 -3.51 -0.73 6.27
CA ILE A 99 -3.11 -1.32 7.55
C ILE A 99 -2.98 -0.19 8.59
N PRO A 100 -4.09 0.28 9.18
CA PRO A 100 -4.05 1.29 10.23
C PRO A 100 -3.11 0.91 11.38
N LEU A 101 -2.21 1.83 11.71
CA LEU A 101 -1.26 1.69 12.81
C LEU A 101 -1.73 2.46 14.05
N GLY A 102 -2.57 3.49 13.90
CA GLY A 102 -3.27 4.18 14.99
C GLY A 102 -3.78 5.58 14.61
N ALA A 103 -4.08 6.39 15.65
CA ALA A 103 -4.58 7.76 15.52
C ALA A 103 -5.88 7.85 14.70
N ASP A 104 -5.91 8.70 13.68
CA ASP A 104 -7.05 8.97 12.80
C ASP A 104 -7.14 8.00 11.60
N GLN A 105 -6.15 7.13 11.43
CA GLN A 105 -6.01 6.25 10.25
C GLN A 105 -7.20 5.28 10.11
N ASP A 106 -7.73 4.78 11.23
CA ASP A 106 -8.90 3.89 11.20
C ASP A 106 -10.12 4.57 10.55
N HIS A 107 -10.33 5.86 10.82
CA HIS A 107 -11.42 6.63 10.21
C HIS A 107 -11.20 6.83 8.70
N ASN A 108 -10.01 7.27 8.30
CA ASN A 108 -9.65 7.48 6.89
C ASN A 108 -9.83 6.20 6.08
N VAL A 109 -9.39 5.07 6.64
CA VAL A 109 -9.50 3.75 6.02
C VAL A 109 -10.95 3.28 5.95
N ALA A 110 -11.75 3.46 7.01
CA ALA A 110 -13.17 3.12 6.98
C ALA A 110 -13.92 3.87 5.86
N VAL A 111 -13.60 5.15 5.65
CA VAL A 111 -14.17 5.94 4.53
C VAL A 111 -13.76 5.34 3.18
N ALA A 112 -12.48 4.99 2.99
CA ALA A 112 -11.99 4.41 1.74
C ALA A 112 -12.57 3.02 1.45
N VAL A 113 -12.72 2.18 2.48
CA VAL A 113 -13.39 0.87 2.39
C VAL A 113 -14.86 1.06 1.98
N LYS A 114 -15.58 1.97 2.63
CA LYS A 114 -16.99 2.29 2.29
C LYS A 114 -17.14 2.78 0.84
N ARG A 115 -16.12 3.47 0.32
CA ARG A 115 -16.06 3.92 -1.08
C ARG A 115 -15.63 2.84 -2.06
N GLY A 116 -15.25 1.66 -1.58
CA GLY A 116 -14.82 0.53 -2.40
C GLY A 116 -13.48 0.74 -3.10
N VAL A 117 -12.58 1.53 -2.50
CA VAL A 117 -11.23 1.83 -3.05
C VAL A 117 -10.09 1.33 -2.15
N SER A 118 -10.41 0.72 -1.02
CA SER A 118 -9.44 0.12 -0.10
C SER A 118 -9.94 -1.22 0.42
N ALA A 119 -9.07 -2.22 0.47
CA ALA A 119 -9.21 -3.31 1.43
C ALA A 119 -8.62 -2.90 2.79
N PHE A 120 -9.04 -3.56 3.86
CA PHE A 120 -8.56 -3.29 5.22
C PHE A 120 -7.93 -4.56 5.80
N VAL A 121 -6.76 -4.39 6.43
CA VAL A 121 -6.09 -5.42 7.22
C VAL A 121 -5.78 -4.81 8.59
N SER A 122 -6.34 -5.39 9.65
CA SER A 122 -6.01 -4.94 11.01
C SER A 122 -4.55 -5.22 11.34
N LYS A 123 -3.84 -4.27 11.96
CA LYS A 123 -2.47 -4.50 12.47
C LYS A 123 -2.34 -5.72 13.38
N ARG A 124 -3.39 -6.02 14.16
CA ARG A 124 -3.44 -7.20 15.04
C ARG A 124 -3.42 -8.49 14.22
N ASN A 125 -4.21 -8.53 13.15
CA ASN A 125 -4.30 -9.68 12.25
C ASN A 125 -3.32 -9.64 11.08
N LEU A 126 -2.38 -8.70 11.03
CA LEU A 126 -1.38 -8.64 9.96
C LEU A 126 -0.48 -9.89 9.98
N ASN A 127 -0.77 -10.82 9.09
CA ASN A 127 -0.02 -12.04 8.81
C ASN A 127 -0.03 -12.33 7.29
N THR A 128 0.72 -13.35 6.87
CA THR A 128 0.88 -13.70 5.45
C THR A 128 -0.48 -13.95 4.78
N GLU A 129 -1.37 -14.66 5.45
CA GLU A 129 -2.66 -15.11 4.94
C GLU A 129 -3.59 -13.91 4.72
N SER A 130 -3.74 -13.08 5.76
CA SER A 130 -4.59 -11.89 5.75
C SER A 130 -4.17 -10.87 4.69
N LEU A 131 -2.86 -10.62 4.54
CA LEU A 131 -2.35 -9.66 3.59
C LEU A 131 -2.38 -10.22 2.17
N THR A 132 -2.10 -11.51 1.98
CA THR A 132 -2.24 -12.18 0.68
C THR A 132 -3.69 -12.12 0.21
N ALA A 133 -4.65 -12.46 1.07
CA ALA A 133 -6.07 -12.41 0.74
C ALA A 133 -6.53 -10.99 0.38
N ALA A 134 -6.17 -9.99 1.17
CA ALA A 134 -6.54 -8.60 0.90
C ALA A 134 -5.90 -8.07 -0.40
N LEU A 135 -4.63 -8.36 -0.63
CA LEU A 135 -3.93 -7.93 -1.84
C LEU A 135 -4.48 -8.64 -3.08
N GLN A 136 -4.76 -9.94 -2.98
CA GLN A 136 -5.39 -10.70 -4.07
C GLN A 136 -6.78 -10.17 -4.40
N GLU A 137 -7.60 -9.87 -3.40
CA GLU A 137 -8.92 -9.27 -3.57
C GLU A 137 -8.82 -7.94 -4.33
N VAL A 138 -7.92 -7.04 -3.93
CA VAL A 138 -7.75 -5.75 -4.62
C VAL A 138 -7.23 -5.91 -6.05
N LEU A 139 -6.33 -6.87 -6.29
CA LEU A 139 -5.75 -7.11 -7.62
C LEU A 139 -6.69 -7.82 -8.60
N GLN A 140 -7.58 -8.68 -8.11
CA GLN A 140 -8.45 -9.51 -8.94
C GLN A 140 -9.87 -8.95 -9.07
N ASN A 141 -10.29 -8.08 -8.16
CA ASN A 141 -11.60 -7.47 -8.20
C ASN A 141 -11.54 -6.07 -8.82
N GLU A 142 -11.91 -5.98 -10.10
CA GLU A 142 -11.87 -4.75 -10.90
C GLU A 142 -12.63 -3.58 -10.26
N ARG A 143 -13.58 -3.84 -9.35
CA ARG A 143 -14.31 -2.78 -8.63
C ARG A 143 -13.38 -1.79 -7.95
N TYR A 144 -12.25 -2.23 -7.40
CA TYR A 144 -11.34 -1.36 -6.67
C TYR A 144 -10.69 -0.34 -7.61
N GLU A 145 -10.16 -0.81 -8.74
CA GLU A 145 -9.55 0.05 -9.75
C GLU A 145 -10.58 0.97 -10.41
N LEU A 146 -11.77 0.44 -10.74
CA LEU A 146 -12.85 1.23 -11.34
C LEU A 146 -13.34 2.33 -10.39
N ASN A 147 -13.56 2.01 -9.12
CA ASN A 147 -13.99 2.99 -8.12
C ASN A 147 -12.90 4.04 -7.86
N ALA A 148 -11.62 3.63 -7.78
CA ALA A 148 -10.51 4.55 -7.56
C ALA A 148 -10.39 5.54 -8.73
N LYS A 149 -10.40 5.05 -9.98
CA LYS A 149 -10.40 5.91 -11.18
C LYS A 149 -11.62 6.83 -11.23
N ARG A 150 -12.81 6.34 -10.87
CA ARG A 150 -14.03 7.16 -10.83
C ARG A 150 -13.91 8.28 -9.81
N LEU A 151 -13.40 8.01 -8.60
CA LEU A 151 -13.19 9.04 -7.58
C LEU A 151 -12.14 10.06 -8.01
N ALA A 152 -11.03 9.62 -8.59
CA ALA A 152 -10.00 10.51 -9.14
C ALA A 152 -10.58 11.48 -10.16
N GLN A 153 -11.37 10.98 -11.11
CA GLN A 153 -12.06 11.80 -12.11
C GLN A 153 -13.07 12.78 -11.48
N MET A 154 -13.79 12.35 -10.45
CA MET A 154 -14.73 13.24 -9.73
C MET A 154 -14.01 14.37 -9.01
N ILE A 155 -12.83 14.11 -8.43
CA ILE A 155 -12.00 15.13 -7.77
C ILE A 155 -11.43 16.10 -8.81
N ALA A 156 -10.88 15.59 -9.91
CA ALA A 156 -10.33 16.43 -10.98
C ALA A 156 -11.37 17.35 -11.63
N LYS A 157 -12.65 16.96 -11.63
CA LYS A 157 -13.77 17.76 -12.18
C LYS A 157 -14.31 18.80 -11.22
N LYS A 158 -13.95 18.78 -9.93
CA LYS A 158 -14.40 19.82 -9.00
C LYS A 158 -13.65 21.12 -9.31
N PRO A 159 -14.35 22.25 -9.52
CA PRO A 159 -13.67 23.53 -9.62
C PRO A 159 -12.91 23.79 -8.33
N VAL A 160 -11.65 24.22 -8.46
CA VAL A 160 -10.89 24.76 -7.33
C VAL A 160 -11.67 25.98 -6.86
N LYS A 161 -12.13 25.97 -5.61
CA LYS A 161 -12.69 27.17 -4.98
C LYS A 161 -11.57 28.14 -4.65
#